data_AF-A0A137NSU7-F1
#
_entry.id   AF-A0A137NSU7-F1
#
_cell.length_a   1.000
_cell.length_b   1.000
_cell.length_c   1.000
_cell.angle_alpha   90.00
_cell.angle_beta   90.00
_cell.angle_gamma   90.00
#
_symmetry.space_group_name_H-M   'P 1'
#
loop_
_entity.id
_entity.type
_entity.pdbx_description
1 polymer ?
#
loop_
_entity_poly.entity_id
_entity_poly.type
_entity_poly.pdbx_seq_one_letter_code
_entity_poly.pdbx_strand_id
1 'polypeptide(L)'
;MAYFLIILPPSILFGYSFVIGDANPGVSYLYCSPYLKPSELTSIMTIVIPLLYLVPCWITTFCYFEVGRRANKNLNIMKQDAINNNNQILLKSIKLQKRKLIIQLIMVFILFNVDFMLAYIGWILRFAIGFKRTPIFDACAFEAIISSFMVNPIITITFQPELNYELNLIIVKSRARLAKFIYSLISTRN
;
A
#
# COMPACT_ATOMS: atom_id res chain seq x y z
N MET A 1 -14.52 -10.75 10.09
CA MET A 1 -15.84 -10.24 9.68
C MET A 1 -15.77 -8.84 9.03
N ALA A 2 -15.07 -7.85 9.62
CA ALA A 2 -14.95 -6.49 9.04
C ALA A 2 -14.28 -6.44 7.65
N TYR A 3 -13.29 -7.30 7.39
CA TYR A 3 -12.59 -7.36 6.10
C TYR A 3 -13.51 -7.69 4.91
N PHE A 4 -14.50 -8.56 5.12
CA PHE A 4 -15.49 -8.90 4.10
C PHE A 4 -16.34 -7.69 3.72
N LEU A 5 -16.74 -6.87 4.70
CA LEU A 5 -17.53 -5.66 4.44
C LEU A 5 -16.77 -4.60 3.64
N ILE A 6 -15.44 -4.61 3.70
CA ILE A 6 -14.59 -3.66 2.97
C ILE A 6 -14.31 -4.15 1.54
N ILE A 7 -14.08 -5.44 1.36
CA ILE A 7 -13.73 -6.02 0.05
C ILE A 7 -14.96 -6.27 -0.82
N LEU A 8 -16.08 -6.67 -0.21
CA LEU A 8 -17.28 -7.08 -0.95
C LEU A 8 -17.83 -5.98 -1.86
N PRO A 9 -17.98 -4.70 -1.43
CA PRO A 9 -18.57 -3.69 -2.31
C PRO A 9 -17.71 -3.40 -3.55
N PRO A 10 -16.38 -3.18 -3.45
CA PRO A 10 -15.53 -3.08 -4.64
C PRO A 10 -15.59 -4.34 -5.51
N SER A 11 -15.52 -5.55 -4.92
CA SER A 11 -15.58 -6.80 -5.70
C SER A 11 -16.89 -6.97 -6.46
N ILE A 12 -18.03 -6.62 -5.86
CA ILE A 12 -19.34 -6.66 -6.53
C ILE A 12 -19.38 -5.62 -7.65
N LEU A 13 -18.91 -4.40 -7.40
CA LEU A 13 -18.93 -3.33 -8.37
C LEU A 13 -18.06 -3.68 -9.59
N PHE A 14 -16.80 -4.06 -9.37
CA PHE A 14 -15.92 -4.46 -10.47
C PHE A 14 -16.39 -5.78 -11.13
N GLY A 15 -16.92 -6.73 -10.36
CA GLY A 15 -17.47 -7.99 -10.89
C GLY A 15 -18.74 -7.82 -11.72
N TYR A 16 -19.60 -6.86 -11.36
CA TYR A 16 -20.84 -6.58 -12.10
C TYR A 16 -20.55 -6.16 -13.54
N SER A 17 -19.51 -5.34 -13.73
CA SER A 17 -19.08 -4.90 -15.07
C SER A 17 -18.69 -6.07 -15.99
N PHE A 18 -18.16 -7.16 -15.43
CA PHE A 18 -17.80 -8.37 -16.14
C PHE A 18 -19.06 -9.13 -16.59
N VAL A 19 -20.06 -9.24 -15.70
CA VAL A 19 -21.33 -9.91 -15.99
C VAL A 19 -22.08 -9.22 -17.13
N ILE A 20 -22.06 -7.89 -17.20
CA ILE A 20 -22.74 -7.13 -18.25
C ILE A 20 -21.91 -6.94 -19.53
N GLY A 21 -20.68 -7.46 -19.59
CA GLY A 21 -19.80 -7.32 -20.76
C GLY A 21 -19.41 -5.87 -21.08
N ASP A 22 -19.18 -5.05 -20.04
CA ASP A 22 -18.80 -3.64 -20.17
C ASP A 22 -17.30 -3.38 -19.92
N ALA A 23 -16.50 -4.44 -19.93
CA ALA A 23 -15.05 -4.31 -20.00
C ALA A 23 -14.65 -3.87 -21.42
N ASN A 24 -14.13 -2.65 -21.56
CA ASN A 24 -13.65 -2.13 -22.84
C ASN A 24 -12.20 -1.66 -22.69
N PRO A 25 -11.42 -1.60 -23.78
CA PRO A 25 -10.10 -0.98 -23.72
C PRO A 25 -10.23 0.49 -23.33
N GLY A 26 -9.35 0.96 -22.46
CA GLY A 26 -9.17 2.38 -22.17
C GLY A 26 -8.75 3.15 -23.43
N VAL A 27 -8.78 4.49 -23.35
CA VAL A 27 -8.39 5.37 -24.48
C VAL A 27 -6.95 5.10 -24.94
N SER A 28 -6.09 4.67 -24.02
CA SER A 28 -4.70 4.29 -24.28
C SER A 28 -4.51 2.88 -24.83
N TYR A 29 -5.54 2.03 -24.82
CA TYR A 29 -5.47 0.60 -25.16
C TYR A 29 -4.48 -0.23 -24.32
N LEU A 30 -3.95 0.32 -23.22
CA LEU A 30 -2.99 -0.38 -22.35
C LEU A 30 -3.66 -1.37 -21.38
N TYR A 31 -4.92 -1.13 -21.03
CA TYR A 31 -5.70 -1.97 -20.13
C TYR A 31 -7.19 -1.90 -20.47
N CYS A 32 -7.95 -2.89 -20.00
CA CYS A 32 -9.40 -2.86 -20.03
C CYS A 32 -9.92 -2.27 -18.71
N SER A 33 -10.86 -1.33 -18.80
CA SER A 33 -11.55 -0.77 -17.64
C SER A 33 -13.05 -1.06 -17.75
N PRO A 34 -13.72 -1.29 -16.62
CA PRO A 34 -15.18 -1.29 -16.60
C PRO A 34 -15.73 0.12 -16.77
N TYR A 35 -17.02 0.22 -17.11
CA TYR A 35 -17.77 1.49 -17.15
C TYR A 35 -17.15 2.50 -18.10
N LEU A 36 -16.86 2.05 -19.33
CA LEU A 36 -16.33 2.92 -20.37
C LEU A 36 -17.36 3.26 -21.45
N LYS A 37 -18.36 2.39 -21.68
CA LYS A 37 -19.43 2.68 -22.64
C LYS A 37 -20.29 3.84 -22.13
N PRO A 38 -20.69 4.79 -22.98
CA PRO A 38 -21.60 5.84 -22.57
C PRO A 38 -22.95 5.23 -22.17
N SER A 39 -23.28 5.32 -20.89
CA SER A 39 -24.55 4.87 -20.30
C SER A 39 -24.82 5.67 -19.03
N GLU A 40 -26.08 5.72 -18.57
CA GLU A 40 -26.43 6.35 -17.29
C GLU A 40 -25.64 5.73 -16.12
N LEU A 41 -25.47 4.41 -16.14
CA LEU A 41 -24.67 3.68 -15.16
C LEU A 41 -23.22 4.16 -15.16
N THR A 42 -22.61 4.35 -16.33
CA THR A 42 -21.24 4.83 -16.45
C THR A 42 -21.08 6.23 -15.86
N SER A 43 -22.05 7.12 -16.03
CA SER A 43 -22.02 8.46 -15.43
C SER A 43 -22.00 8.39 -13.90
N ILE A 44 -22.85 7.54 -13.31
CA ILE A 44 -22.88 7.31 -11.86
C ILE A 44 -21.55 6.70 -11.38
N MET A 45 -21.07 5.66 -12.07
CA MET A 45 -19.84 4.96 -11.70
C MET A 45 -18.60 5.84 -11.83
N THR A 46 -18.58 6.77 -12.78
CA THR A 46 -17.50 7.75 -12.93
C THR A 46 -17.36 8.67 -11.70
N ILE A 47 -18.44 8.86 -10.93
CA ILE A 47 -18.43 9.60 -9.66
C ILE A 47 -18.11 8.68 -8.48
N VAL A 48 -18.70 7.47 -8.46
CA VAL A 48 -18.56 6.53 -7.33
C VAL A 48 -17.13 5.96 -7.24
N ILE A 49 -16.53 5.56 -8.37
CA ILE A 49 -15.20 4.95 -8.43
C ILE A 49 -14.11 5.84 -7.79
N PRO A 50 -13.95 7.12 -8.16
CA PRO A 50 -12.92 7.95 -7.52
C PRO A 50 -13.14 8.12 -6.02
N LEU A 51 -14.39 8.15 -5.52
CA LEU A 51 -14.67 8.17 -4.08
C LEU A 51 -14.25 6.87 -3.39
N LEU A 52 -14.45 5.72 -4.05
CA LEU A 52 -14.00 4.41 -3.55
C LEU A 52 -12.48 4.31 -3.45
N TYR A 53 -11.71 5.09 -4.21
CA TYR A 53 -10.27 5.21 -4.04
C TYR A 53 -9.91 6.26 -2.99
N LEU A 54 -10.46 7.48 -3.12
CA LEU A 54 -10.14 8.64 -2.30
C LEU A 54 -10.38 8.37 -0.81
N VAL A 55 -11.58 7.89 -0.46
CA VAL A 55 -11.99 7.75 0.95
C VAL A 55 -11.12 6.74 1.70
N PRO A 56 -10.88 5.51 1.21
CA PRO A 56 -9.97 4.58 1.88
C PRO A 56 -8.54 5.09 1.99
N CYS A 57 -8.03 5.82 0.99
CA CYS A 57 -6.68 6.37 1.03
C CYS A 57 -6.50 7.38 2.18
N TRP A 58 -7.46 8.29 2.37
CA TRP A 58 -7.43 9.24 3.47
C TRP A 58 -7.65 8.59 4.83
N ILE A 59 -8.59 7.65 4.93
CA ILE A 59 -8.82 6.89 6.18
C ILE A 59 -7.54 6.14 6.57
N THR A 60 -6.91 5.45 5.64
CA THR A 60 -5.67 4.70 5.88
C THR A 60 -4.56 5.62 6.34
N THR A 61 -4.37 6.75 5.65
CA THR A 61 -3.39 7.77 6.03
C THR A 61 -3.63 8.27 7.46
N PHE A 62 -4.86 8.65 7.80
CA PHE A 62 -5.22 9.10 9.13
C PHE A 62 -4.89 8.04 10.20
N CYS A 63 -5.27 6.79 9.97
CA CYS A 63 -4.99 5.67 10.88
C CYS A 63 -3.48 5.49 11.12
N TYR A 64 -2.66 5.49 10.07
CA TYR A 64 -1.21 5.36 10.23
C TYR A 64 -0.58 6.55 10.97
N PHE A 65 -1.06 7.77 10.71
CA PHE A 65 -0.59 8.95 11.44
C PHE A 65 -0.96 8.90 12.93
N GLU A 66 -2.14 8.40 13.29
CA GLU A 66 -2.51 8.18 14.69
C GLU A 66 -1.64 7.12 15.38
N VAL A 67 -1.36 6.00 14.70
CA VAL A 67 -0.42 4.98 15.19
C VAL A 67 0.97 5.60 15.37
N GLY A 68 1.44 6.38 14.41
CA GLY A 68 2.73 7.08 14.47
C GLY A 68 2.79 8.09 15.60
N ARG A 69 1.71 8.85 15.84
CA ARG A 69 1.59 9.79 16.96
C ARG A 69 1.74 9.07 18.30
N ARG A 70 1.05 7.93 18.46
CA ARG A 70 1.13 7.11 19.68
C ARG A 70 2.53 6.51 19.87
N ALA A 71 3.14 5.98 18.81
CA ALA A 71 4.51 5.45 18.85
C ALA A 71 5.53 6.52 19.23
N ASN A 72 5.42 7.74 18.67
CA ASN A 72 6.29 8.86 19.01
C ASN A 72 6.13 9.30 20.48
N LYS A 73 4.90 9.29 21.01
CA LYS A 73 4.65 9.55 22.44
C LYS A 73 5.38 8.54 23.33
N ASN A 74 5.32 7.25 23.00
CA ASN A 74 6.03 6.21 23.75
C ASN A 74 7.56 6.37 23.66
N LEU A 75 8.09 6.69 22.48
CA LEU A 75 9.52 6.99 22.29
C LEU A 75 9.98 8.22 23.09
N ASN A 76 9.09 9.20 23.33
CA ASN A 76 9.39 10.35 24.20
C ASN A 76 9.49 9.94 25.67
N ILE A 77 8.61 9.08 26.15
CA ILE A 77 8.65 8.55 27.53
C ILE A 77 9.95 7.78 27.75
N MET A 78 10.26 6.84 26.85
CA MET A 78 11.53 6.06 26.90
C MET A 78 12.76 6.95 26.83
N LYS A 79 12.69 8.09 26.12
CA LYS A 79 13.79 9.07 26.07
C LYS A 79 14.03 9.68 27.45
N GLN A 80 12.97 10.05 28.17
CA GLN A 80 13.11 10.62 29.51
C GLN A 80 13.68 9.60 30.49
N ASP A 81 13.20 8.35 30.45
CA ASP A 81 13.73 7.28 31.28
C ASP A 81 15.22 7.03 30.99
N ALA A 82 15.62 7.08 29.72
CA ALA A 82 17.03 6.93 29.34
C ALA A 82 17.92 8.09 29.83
N ILE A 83 17.39 9.32 29.87
CA ILE A 83 18.10 10.49 30.43
C ILE A 83 18.27 10.31 31.93
N ASN A 84 17.20 9.95 32.65
CA ASN A 84 17.23 9.76 34.10
C ASN A 84 18.23 8.65 34.52
N ASN A 85 18.39 7.63 33.67
CA ASN A 85 19.32 6.52 33.89
C ASN A 85 20.71 6.72 33.25
N ASN A 86 21.01 7.89 32.66
CA ASN A 86 22.27 8.19 31.95
C ASN A 86 22.66 7.15 30.85
N ASN A 87 21.68 6.50 30.22
CA ASN A 87 21.94 5.45 29.22
C ASN A 87 22.10 6.04 27.80
N GLN A 88 23.33 6.38 27.45
CA GLN A 88 23.66 6.98 26.14
C GLN A 88 23.39 6.06 24.94
N ILE A 89 23.55 4.75 25.11
CA ILE A 89 23.31 3.75 24.04
C ILE A 89 21.82 3.75 23.68
N LEU A 90 20.95 3.73 24.69
CA LEU A 90 19.50 3.77 24.51
C LEU A 90 19.05 5.07 23.84
N LEU A 91 19.63 6.22 24.22
CA LEU A 91 19.33 7.51 23.58
C LEU A 91 19.66 7.52 22.09
N LYS A 92 20.80 6.93 21.69
CA LYS A 92 21.18 6.81 20.27
C LYS A 92 20.19 5.92 19.51
N SER A 93 19.78 4.80 20.10
CA SER A 93 18.76 3.91 19.51
C SER A 93 17.41 4.62 19.32
N ILE A 94 16.94 5.35 20.33
CA ILE A 94 15.67 6.10 20.27
C ILE A 94 15.68 7.15 19.16
N LYS A 95 16.79 7.89 18.98
CA LYS A 95 16.94 8.86 17.88
C LYS A 95 16.79 8.19 16.51
N LEU A 96 17.39 7.02 16.33
CA LEU A 96 17.27 6.24 15.10
C LEU A 96 15.84 5.76 14.87
N GLN A 97 15.16 5.26 15.92
CA GLN A 97 13.76 4.80 15.81
C GLN A 97 12.80 5.95 15.45
N LYS A 98 13.00 7.14 16.01
CA LYS A 98 12.21 8.32 15.62
C LYS A 98 12.38 8.70 14.15
N ARG A 99 13.62 8.67 13.65
CA ARG A 99 13.89 8.94 12.23
C ARG A 99 13.23 7.88 11.34
N LYS A 100 13.32 6.60 11.71
CA LYS A 100 12.63 5.51 10.98
C LYS A 100 11.12 5.74 10.93
N LEU A 101 10.51 6.09 12.07
CA LEU A 101 9.08 6.37 12.15
C LEU A 101 8.64 7.51 11.22
N ILE A 102 9.40 8.61 11.17
CA ILE A 102 9.11 9.74 10.27
C ILE A 102 9.17 9.28 8.81
N ILE A 103 10.23 8.56 8.43
CA ILE A 103 10.40 8.05 7.06
C ILE A 103 9.23 7.14 6.68
N GLN A 104 8.81 6.25 7.58
CA GLN A 104 7.68 5.35 7.34
C GLN A 104 6.36 6.09 7.13
N LEU A 105 6.07 7.12 7.95
CA LEU A 105 4.85 7.93 7.78
C LEU A 105 4.85 8.70 6.45
N ILE A 106 6.01 9.23 6.03
CA ILE A 106 6.16 9.86 4.71
C ILE A 106 5.90 8.84 3.60
N MET A 107 6.46 7.63 3.69
CA MET A 107 6.22 6.58 2.69
C MET A 107 4.74 6.22 2.60
N VAL A 108 4.06 6.03 3.74
CA VAL A 108 2.61 5.76 3.77
C VAL A 108 1.84 6.88 3.07
N PHE A 109 2.17 8.14 3.36
CA PHE A 109 1.51 9.27 2.71
C PHE A 109 1.70 9.26 1.19
N ILE A 110 2.92 9.01 0.71
CA ILE A 110 3.23 8.92 -0.72
C ILE A 110 2.43 7.79 -1.37
N LEU A 111 2.53 6.57 -0.85
CA LEU A 111 1.87 5.41 -1.47
C LEU A 111 0.35 5.57 -1.49
N PHE A 112 -0.28 5.95 -0.38
CA PHE A 112 -1.74 5.99 -0.35
C PHE A 112 -2.32 7.25 -0.95
N ASN A 113 -1.63 8.40 -0.91
CA ASN A 113 -2.19 9.63 -1.46
C ASN A 113 -1.61 9.97 -2.82
N VAL A 114 -0.29 10.01 -2.97
CA VAL A 114 0.37 10.50 -4.19
C VAL A 114 0.22 9.49 -5.33
N ASP A 115 0.45 8.19 -5.08
CA ASP A 115 0.38 7.18 -6.14
C ASP A 115 -1.05 6.98 -6.64
N PHE A 116 -2.04 6.93 -5.73
CA PHE A 116 -3.45 6.84 -6.10
C PHE A 116 -4.02 8.17 -6.65
N MET A 117 -3.37 9.32 -6.40
CA MET A 117 -3.80 10.62 -6.88
C MET A 117 -3.93 10.68 -8.40
N LEU A 118 -2.97 10.12 -9.12
CA LEU A 118 -3.01 10.09 -10.58
C LEU A 118 -4.27 9.39 -11.08
N ALA A 119 -4.68 8.31 -10.42
CA ALA A 119 -5.86 7.55 -10.80
C ALA A 119 -7.16 8.30 -10.54
N TYR A 120 -7.40 8.78 -9.31
CA TYR A 120 -8.68 9.43 -9.00
C TYR A 120 -8.80 10.83 -9.59
N ILE A 121 -7.72 11.61 -9.71
CA ILE A 121 -7.74 12.91 -10.41
C ILE A 121 -8.06 12.69 -11.89
N GLY A 122 -7.45 11.68 -12.53
CA GLY A 122 -7.75 11.36 -13.92
C GLY A 122 -9.22 10.99 -14.13
N TRP A 123 -9.91 10.41 -13.14
CA TRP A 123 -11.34 10.10 -13.19
C TRP A 123 -12.18 11.38 -13.02
N ILE A 124 -11.83 12.23 -12.05
CA ILE A 124 -12.50 13.51 -11.81
C ILE A 124 -12.38 14.44 -13.02
N LEU A 125 -11.20 14.57 -13.62
CA LEU A 125 -10.99 15.40 -14.81
C LEU A 125 -11.76 14.87 -16.03
N ARG A 126 -11.84 13.54 -16.19
CA ARG A 126 -12.66 12.93 -17.25
C ARG A 126 -14.14 13.30 -17.07
N PHE A 127 -14.64 13.27 -15.84
CA PHE A 127 -16.00 13.66 -15.52
C PHE A 127 -16.25 15.16 -15.75
N ALA A 128 -15.38 16.01 -15.21
CA ALA A 128 -15.60 17.45 -15.15
C ALA A 128 -15.45 18.14 -16.53
N ILE A 129 -14.45 17.74 -17.31
CA ILE A 129 -14.09 18.43 -18.56
C ILE A 129 -13.90 17.48 -19.77
N GLY A 130 -14.24 16.19 -19.63
CA GLY A 130 -14.02 15.22 -20.70
C GLY A 130 -12.55 14.91 -20.97
N PHE A 131 -11.67 15.07 -19.98
CA PHE A 131 -10.24 14.81 -20.11
C PHE A 131 -9.96 13.40 -20.66
N LYS A 132 -9.19 13.33 -21.74
CA LYS A 132 -8.71 12.09 -22.34
C LYS A 132 -7.31 11.80 -21.82
N ARG A 133 -7.17 10.72 -21.05
CA ARG A 133 -5.88 10.29 -20.52
C ARG A 133 -4.95 9.89 -21.68
N THR A 134 -3.71 10.34 -21.62
CA THR A 134 -2.67 9.91 -22.56
C THR A 134 -2.16 8.52 -22.17
N PRO A 135 -1.58 7.75 -23.11
CA PRO A 135 -0.97 6.46 -22.78
C PRO A 135 0.10 6.55 -21.69
N ILE A 136 0.90 7.61 -21.69
CA ILE A 136 1.91 7.84 -20.66
C ILE A 136 1.26 8.04 -19.29
N PHE A 137 0.20 8.85 -19.21
CA PHE A 137 -0.51 9.09 -17.95
C PHE A 137 -1.12 7.81 -17.39
N ASP A 138 -1.77 7.02 -18.26
CA ASP A 138 -2.36 5.73 -17.87
C ASP A 138 -1.29 4.73 -17.40
N ALA A 139 -0.15 4.64 -18.09
CA ALA A 139 0.96 3.79 -17.68
C ALA A 139 1.51 4.20 -16.31
N CYS A 140 1.72 5.50 -16.08
CA CYS A 140 2.19 6.01 -14.78
C CYS A 140 1.18 5.73 -13.66
N ALA A 141 -0.11 5.98 -13.89
CA ALA A 141 -1.15 5.73 -12.90
C ALA A 141 -1.26 4.23 -12.54
N PHE A 142 -1.16 3.36 -13.55
CA PHE A 142 -1.22 1.91 -13.33
C PHE A 142 0.01 1.40 -12.57
N GLU A 143 1.21 1.81 -12.98
CA GLU A 143 2.46 1.44 -12.31
C GLU A 143 2.48 1.93 -10.85
N ALA A 144 2.00 3.16 -10.60
CA ALA A 144 1.91 3.71 -9.25
C ALA A 144 0.98 2.89 -8.34
N ILE A 145 -0.15 2.41 -8.87
CA ILE A 145 -1.05 1.53 -8.12
C ILE A 145 -0.39 0.17 -7.83
N ILE A 146 0.27 -0.43 -8.82
CA ILE A 146 0.94 -1.73 -8.63
C ILE A 146 2.09 -1.62 -7.62
N SER A 147 2.93 -0.60 -7.75
CA SER A 147 4.05 -0.39 -6.84
C SER A 147 3.56 -0.21 -5.40
N SER A 148 2.46 0.51 -5.19
CA SER A 148 1.79 0.64 -3.89
C SER A 148 1.41 -0.71 -3.28
N PHE A 149 0.86 -1.64 -4.07
CA PHE A 149 0.56 -2.99 -3.58
C PHE A 149 1.82 -3.78 -3.19
N MET A 150 2.93 -3.60 -3.90
CA MET A 150 4.19 -4.31 -3.59
C MET A 150 4.86 -3.77 -2.33
N VAL A 151 4.78 -2.46 -2.07
CA VAL A 151 5.44 -1.82 -0.93
C VAL A 151 4.63 -1.94 0.36
N ASN A 152 3.30 -2.08 0.28
CA ASN A 152 2.42 -2.14 1.46
C ASN A 152 2.78 -3.26 2.48
N PRO A 153 3.09 -4.50 2.06
CA PRO A 153 3.58 -5.55 2.98
C PRO A 153 4.89 -5.15 3.67
N ILE A 154 5.81 -4.52 2.94
CA ILE A 154 7.11 -4.08 3.49
C ILE A 154 6.88 -3.06 4.59
N ILE A 155 6.04 -2.06 4.35
CA ILE A 155 5.68 -1.05 5.35
C ILE A 155 5.05 -1.71 6.56
N THR A 156 4.08 -2.61 6.35
CA THR A 156 3.40 -3.32 7.44
C THR A 156 4.37 -4.10 8.32
N ILE A 157 5.26 -4.89 7.72
CA ILE A 157 6.31 -5.62 8.45
C ILE A 157 7.21 -4.67 9.22
N THR A 158 7.57 -3.53 8.65
CA THR A 158 8.44 -2.57 9.35
C THR A 158 7.74 -1.84 10.51
N PHE A 159 6.41 -1.73 10.49
CA PHE A 159 5.63 -1.13 11.58
C PHE A 159 5.28 -2.13 12.69
N GLN A 160 5.21 -3.42 12.37
CA GLN A 160 4.81 -4.48 13.30
C GLN A 160 6.04 -5.29 13.72
N PRO A 161 6.65 -5.00 14.89
CA PRO A 161 7.87 -5.67 15.33
C PRO A 161 7.69 -7.18 15.49
N GLU A 162 6.49 -7.64 15.85
CA GLU A 162 6.14 -9.05 15.94
C GLU A 162 6.24 -9.73 14.57
N LEU A 163 5.65 -9.11 13.55
CA LEU A 163 5.67 -9.62 12.17
C LEU A 163 7.09 -9.60 11.58
N ASN A 164 7.87 -8.56 11.89
CA ASN A 164 9.28 -8.50 11.51
C ASN A 164 10.09 -9.63 12.15
N TYR A 165 9.85 -9.93 13.42
CA TYR A 165 10.51 -11.04 14.11
C TYR A 165 10.15 -12.39 13.47
N GLU A 166 8.86 -12.64 13.22
CA GLU A 166 8.40 -13.86 12.55
C GLU A 166 9.01 -14.04 11.16
N LEU A 167 9.04 -12.97 10.36
CA LEU A 167 9.65 -13.01 9.03
C LEU A 167 11.14 -13.34 9.10
N ASN A 168 11.88 -12.73 10.04
CA ASN A 168 13.30 -13.01 10.23
C ASN A 168 13.53 -14.48 10.61
N LEU A 169 12.69 -15.06 11.48
CA LEU A 169 12.74 -16.49 11.80
C LEU A 169 12.51 -17.37 10.56
N ILE A 170 11.52 -17.04 9.74
CA ILE A 170 11.23 -17.76 8.49
C ILE A 170 12.42 -17.68 7.53
N ILE A 171 13.04 -16.49 7.38
CA ILE A 171 14.21 -16.28 6.51
C ILE A 171 15.39 -17.10 7.01
N VAL A 172 15.71 -17.06 8.31
CA VAL A 172 16.83 -17.82 8.90
C VAL A 172 16.61 -19.32 8.72
N LYS A 173 15.39 -19.82 9.01
CA LYS A 173 15.05 -21.25 8.83
C LYS A 173 15.13 -21.68 7.37
N SER A 174 14.66 -20.85 6.45
CA SER A 174 14.74 -21.10 5.01
C SER A 174 16.18 -21.14 4.51
N ARG A 175 17.03 -20.20 4.95
CA ARG A 175 18.46 -20.18 4.64
C ARG A 175 19.17 -21.44 5.16
N ALA A 176 18.89 -21.87 6.38
CA ALA A 176 19.47 -23.09 6.94
C ALA A 176 19.05 -24.35 6.16
N ARG A 177 17.77 -24.45 5.77
CA ARG A 177 17.27 -25.54 4.92
C ARG A 177 17.92 -25.55 3.54
N LEU A 178 18.06 -24.39 2.91
CA LEU A 178 18.71 -24.25 1.61
C LEU A 178 20.18 -24.64 1.69
N ALA A 179 20.91 -24.18 2.71
CA ALA A 179 22.31 -24.55 2.92
C ALA A 179 22.48 -26.06 3.10
N LYS A 180 21.61 -26.71 3.91
CA LYS A 180 21.61 -28.16 4.09
C LYS A 180 21.32 -28.89 2.77
N PHE A 181 20.37 -28.40 1.98
CA PHE A 181 20.02 -28.96 0.67
C PHE A 181 21.19 -28.88 -0.31
N ILE A 182 21.82 -27.71 -0.44
CA ILE A 182 23.01 -27.50 -1.28
C ILE A 182 24.14 -28.44 -0.84
N TYR A 183 24.40 -28.54 0.47
CA TYR A 183 25.42 -29.45 1.01
C TYR A 183 25.13 -30.92 0.66
N SER A 184 23.88 -31.38 0.80
CA SER A 184 23.52 -32.75 0.41
C SER A 184 23.74 -33.01 -1.07
N LEU A 185 23.38 -32.07 -1.96
CA LEU A 185 23.57 -32.24 -3.40
C LEU A 185 25.06 -32.35 -3.79
N ILE A 186 25.93 -31.58 -3.13
CA ILE A 186 27.37 -31.64 -3.36
C ILE A 186 27.95 -32.94 -2.79
N SER A 187 27.53 -33.34 -1.59
CA SER A 187 28.04 -34.55 -0.91
C SER A 187 27.61 -35.86 -1.57
N THR A 188 26.54 -35.88 -2.37
CA THR A 188 26.09 -37.11 -3.06
C THR A 188 26.84 -37.34 -4.39
N ARG A 189 27.74 -36.42 -4.77
CA ARG A 189 28.44 -36.43 -6.07
C ARG A 189 29.92 -36.85 -5.97
N ASN A 190 30.44 -37.05 -4.75
CA ASN A 190 31.76 -37.62 -4.45
C ASN A 190 31.60 -39.02 -3.87
#